data_AF-Q1N552-F1
#
_entry.id   AF-Q1N552-F1
#
_cell.length_a   1.000
_cell.length_b   1.000
_cell.length_c   1.000
_cell.angle_alpha   90.00
_cell.angle_beta   90.00
_cell.angle_gamma   90.00
#
_symmetry.space_group_name_H-M   'P 1'
#
loop_
_entity.id
_entity.type
_entity.pdbx_description
1 polymer ?
#
loop_
_entity_poly.entity_id
_entity_poly.type
_entity_poly.pdbx_seq_one_letter_code
_entity_poly.pdbx_strand_id
1 'polypeptide(L)'
;MSVSRTNQALYFAKLSIERIADVEGQLKVQAQEQSLYHLYSALRGFVKELVAQYNLAPSRTLDELFAQKELPTELYELSLLNGQADSWVASIRKQYERMLDEGLGNRTVNAALISSSADYDTLFSNYLIDMEKTIQRMREHYQEH
;
A
#
# COMPACT_ATOMS: atom_id res chain seq x y z
N MET A 1 4.20 18.72 -6.11
CA MET A 1 5.11 18.22 -5.04
C MET A 1 4.75 16.82 -4.51
N SER A 2 3.50 16.33 -4.61
CA SER A 2 3.06 15.01 -4.13
C SER A 2 3.59 13.82 -4.94
N VAL A 3 3.58 13.92 -6.27
CA VAL A 3 4.06 12.89 -7.23
C VAL A 3 5.45 12.36 -6.89
N SER A 4 6.35 13.27 -6.48
CA SER A 4 7.72 12.93 -6.10
C SER A 4 7.79 12.05 -4.86
N ARG A 5 6.87 12.24 -3.89
CA ARG A 5 6.82 11.41 -2.68
C ARG A 5 6.23 10.03 -2.95
N THR A 6 5.21 9.93 -3.82
CA THR A 6 4.65 8.64 -4.27
C THR A 6 5.75 7.80 -4.92
N ASN A 7 6.49 8.37 -5.88
CA ASN A 7 7.54 7.66 -6.60
C ASN A 7 8.72 7.27 -5.70
N GLN A 8 9.09 8.14 -4.75
CA GLN A 8 10.12 7.82 -3.77
C GLN A 8 9.71 6.63 -2.88
N ALA A 9 8.45 6.59 -2.44
CA ALA A 9 7.94 5.49 -1.63
C ALA A 9 7.89 4.17 -2.42
N LEU A 10 7.47 4.21 -3.69
CA LEU A 10 7.52 3.04 -4.59
C LEU A 10 8.95 2.53 -4.78
N TYR A 11 9.90 3.43 -5.00
CA TYR A 11 11.30 3.08 -5.14
C TYR A 11 11.85 2.35 -3.91
N PHE A 12 11.57 2.87 -2.71
CA PHE A 12 12.02 2.23 -1.47
C PHE A 12 11.26 0.95 -1.14
N ALA A 13 9.98 0.85 -1.52
CA ALA A 13 9.23 -0.40 -1.43
C ALA A 13 9.92 -1.49 -2.27
N LYS A 14 10.26 -1.17 -3.53
CA LYS A 14 10.99 -2.08 -4.41
C LYS A 14 12.35 -2.51 -3.82
N LEU A 15 13.18 -1.54 -3.40
CA LEU A 15 14.50 -1.82 -2.85
C LEU A 15 14.44 -2.72 -1.60
N SER A 16 13.48 -2.46 -0.72
CA SER A 16 13.30 -3.29 0.48
C SER A 16 12.79 -4.68 0.14
N ILE A 17 11.88 -4.83 -0.84
CA ILE A 17 11.40 -6.13 -1.31
C ILE A 17 12.54 -6.94 -1.92
N GLU A 18 13.37 -6.34 -2.76
CA GLU A 18 14.55 -7.00 -3.34
C GLU A 18 15.50 -7.49 -2.25
N ARG A 19 15.73 -6.67 -1.21
CA ARG A 19 16.58 -7.02 -0.08
C ARG A 19 16.10 -8.24 0.70
N ILE A 20 14.80 -8.53 0.75
CA ILE A 20 14.24 -9.67 1.48
C ILE A 20 14.87 -11.00 1.00
N ALA A 21 15.21 -11.10 -0.29
CA ALA A 21 15.80 -12.30 -0.86
C ALA A 21 17.24 -12.57 -0.37
N ASP A 22 17.94 -11.51 0.09
CA ASP A 22 19.36 -11.57 0.45
C ASP A 22 19.61 -11.71 1.97
N VAL A 23 18.55 -11.71 2.78
CA VAL A 23 18.66 -11.71 4.25
C VAL A 23 17.79 -12.77 4.90
N GLU A 24 18.19 -13.20 6.10
CA GLU A 24 17.47 -14.22 6.89
C GLU A 24 17.20 -13.76 8.33
N GLY A 25 16.41 -14.55 9.06
CA GLY A 25 16.11 -14.32 10.47
C GLY A 25 15.50 -12.94 10.73
N GLN A 26 16.01 -12.25 11.76
CA GLN A 26 15.50 -10.93 12.16
C GLN A 26 15.69 -9.86 11.07
N LEU A 27 16.76 -9.96 10.27
CA LEU A 27 17.01 -9.02 9.18
C LEU A 27 15.95 -9.15 8.07
N LYS A 28 15.47 -10.38 7.83
CA LYS A 28 14.35 -10.62 6.91
C LYS A 28 13.06 -10.00 7.39
N VAL A 29 12.73 -10.18 8.67
CA VAL A 29 11.55 -9.54 9.28
C VAL A 29 11.64 -8.01 9.17
N GLN A 30 12.81 -7.43 9.46
CA GLN A 30 13.01 -5.99 9.30
C GLN A 30 12.85 -5.52 7.85
N ALA A 31 13.37 -6.26 6.87
CA ALA A 31 13.20 -5.94 5.46
C ALA A 31 11.72 -6.01 5.05
N GLN A 32 10.98 -7.03 5.51
CA GLN A 32 9.54 -7.19 5.29
C GLN A 32 8.73 -6.02 5.88
N GLU A 33 9.03 -5.61 7.11
CA GLU A 33 8.38 -4.46 7.75
C GLU A 33 8.69 -3.15 7.01
N GLN A 34 9.93 -2.97 6.55
CA GLN A 34 10.31 -1.83 5.71
C GLN A 34 9.54 -1.81 4.38
N SER A 35 9.40 -2.95 3.71
CA SER A 35 8.61 -3.07 2.48
C SER A 35 7.16 -2.68 2.70
N LEU A 36 6.53 -3.20 3.74
CA LEU A 36 5.15 -2.90 4.04
C LEU A 36 4.94 -1.43 4.42
N TYR A 37 5.87 -0.85 5.19
CA TYR A 37 5.86 0.59 5.50
C TYR A 37 5.93 1.45 4.24
N HIS A 38 6.82 1.11 3.30
CA HIS A 38 6.96 1.86 2.06
C HIS A 38 5.78 1.67 1.10
N LEU A 39 5.22 0.46 1.02
CA LEU A 39 3.99 0.18 0.27
C LEU A 39 2.81 1.01 0.80
N TYR A 40 2.57 1.00 2.12
CA TYR A 40 1.51 1.83 2.70
C TYR A 40 1.78 3.33 2.51
N SER A 41 3.03 3.76 2.63
CA SER A 41 3.43 5.15 2.36
C SER A 41 3.17 5.56 0.91
N ALA A 42 3.42 4.67 -0.06
CA ALA A 42 3.14 4.89 -1.47
C ALA A 42 1.64 5.01 -1.72
N LEU A 43 0.81 4.10 -1.16
CA LEU A 43 -0.65 4.18 -1.23
C LEU A 43 -1.16 5.54 -0.72
N ARG A 44 -0.74 5.96 0.48
CA ARG A 44 -1.17 7.27 1.01
C ARG A 44 -0.62 8.44 0.19
N GLY A 45 0.61 8.32 -0.32
CA GLY A 45 1.22 9.32 -1.18
C GLY A 45 0.39 9.54 -2.44
N PHE A 46 -0.02 8.43 -3.06
CA PHE A 46 -0.84 8.44 -4.26
C PHE A 46 -2.26 8.97 -4.00
N VAL A 47 -2.90 8.58 -2.90
CA VAL A 47 -4.20 9.15 -2.51
C VAL A 47 -4.10 10.67 -2.33
N LYS A 48 -3.04 11.18 -1.70
CA LYS A 48 -2.79 12.62 -1.57
C LYS A 48 -2.52 13.31 -2.90
N GLU A 49 -1.86 12.61 -3.82
CA GLU A 49 -1.64 13.07 -5.18
C GLU A 49 -2.98 13.25 -5.90
N LEU A 50 -3.88 12.28 -5.83
CA LEU A 50 -5.24 12.37 -6.41
C LEU A 50 -6.08 13.47 -5.74
N VAL A 51 -6.07 13.57 -4.41
CA VAL A 51 -6.75 14.66 -3.68
C VAL A 51 -6.28 16.03 -4.16
N ALA A 52 -4.97 16.20 -4.37
CA ALA A 52 -4.42 17.45 -4.89
C ALA A 52 -4.77 17.69 -6.36
N GLN A 53 -4.72 16.64 -7.20
CA GLN A 53 -5.06 16.70 -8.62
C GLN A 53 -6.51 17.16 -8.82
N TYR A 54 -7.44 16.62 -8.03
CA TYR A 54 -8.86 16.94 -8.09
C TYR A 54 -9.28 18.12 -7.20
N ASN A 55 -8.32 18.81 -6.57
CA ASN A 55 -8.57 19.92 -5.66
C ASN A 55 -9.62 19.62 -4.57
N LEU A 56 -9.59 18.39 -4.05
CA LEU A 56 -10.50 17.94 -2.99
C LEU A 56 -10.07 18.45 -1.63
N ALA A 57 -11.04 18.55 -0.71
CA ALA A 57 -10.75 18.87 0.68
C ALA A 57 -9.82 17.81 1.30
N PRO A 58 -8.78 18.23 2.05
CA PRO A 58 -7.86 17.30 2.68
C PRO A 58 -8.59 16.49 3.75
N SER A 59 -8.40 15.17 3.72
CA SER A 59 -8.89 14.25 4.77
C SER A 59 -7.72 13.81 5.66
N ARG A 60 -8.01 13.52 6.95
CA ARG A 60 -7.01 13.05 7.91
C ARG A 60 -6.69 11.57 7.71
N THR A 61 -7.68 10.78 7.33
CA THR A 61 -7.57 9.33 7.16
C THR A 61 -8.08 8.87 5.79
N LEU A 62 -7.69 7.66 5.37
CA LEU A 62 -8.25 7.05 4.17
C LEU A 62 -9.74 6.73 4.32
N ASP A 63 -10.17 6.32 5.51
CA ASP A 63 -11.60 6.02 5.76
C ASP A 63 -12.47 7.27 5.65
N GLU A 64 -11.99 8.40 6.19
CA GLU A 64 -12.68 9.69 6.05
C GLU A 64 -12.80 10.11 4.58
N LEU A 65 -11.73 9.93 3.79
CA LEU A 65 -11.75 10.24 2.36
C LEU A 65 -12.73 9.31 1.62
N PHE A 66 -12.63 8.00 1.84
CA PHE A 66 -13.43 7.00 1.15
C PHE A 66 -14.92 7.02 1.54
N ALA A 67 -15.27 7.66 2.65
CA ALA A 67 -16.67 7.88 3.05
C ALA A 67 -17.34 9.08 2.35
N GLN A 68 -16.61 9.88 1.56
CA GLN A 68 -17.18 11.02 0.84
C GLN A 68 -18.12 10.55 -0.29
N LYS A 69 -19.24 11.26 -0.49
CA LYS A 69 -20.29 10.86 -1.45
C LYS A 69 -19.89 11.05 -2.92
N GLU A 70 -19.06 12.04 -3.21
CA GLU A 70 -18.72 12.44 -4.58
C GLU A 70 -17.20 12.33 -4.77
N LEU A 71 -16.72 11.09 -4.87
CA LEU A 71 -15.32 10.83 -5.20
C LEU A 71 -15.13 10.81 -6.73
N PRO A 72 -14.05 11.44 -7.23
CA PRO A 72 -13.57 11.21 -8.59
C PRO A 72 -13.34 9.72 -8.85
N THR A 73 -13.45 9.30 -10.11
CA THR A 73 -13.44 7.90 -10.54
C THR A 73 -12.30 7.08 -9.92
N GLU A 74 -11.08 7.63 -9.88
CA GLU A 74 -9.90 6.96 -9.34
C GLU A 74 -9.98 6.75 -7.83
N LEU A 75 -10.42 7.76 -7.09
CA LEU A 75 -10.60 7.66 -5.64
C LEU A 75 -11.78 6.75 -5.29
N TYR A 76 -12.83 6.76 -6.10
CA TYR A 76 -13.94 5.83 -5.97
C TYR A 76 -13.48 4.38 -6.20
N GLU A 77 -12.68 4.12 -7.23
CA GLU A 77 -12.10 2.79 -7.47
C GLU A 77 -11.24 2.31 -6.28
N LEU A 78 -10.37 3.18 -5.75
CA LEU A 78 -9.59 2.85 -4.56
C LEU A 78 -10.47 2.59 -3.33
N SER A 79 -11.59 3.29 -3.20
CA SER A 79 -12.57 3.05 -2.12
C SER A 79 -13.25 1.68 -2.26
N LEU A 80 -13.55 1.25 -3.48
CA LEU A 80 -14.12 -0.07 -3.75
C LEU A 80 -13.13 -1.18 -3.43
N LEU A 81 -11.87 -1.02 -3.87
CA LEU A 81 -10.80 -1.95 -3.52
C LEU A 81 -10.65 -2.01 -1.99
N ASN A 82 -10.64 -0.88 -1.30
CA ASN A 82 -10.58 -0.85 0.16
C ASN A 82 -11.71 -1.63 0.86
N GLY A 83 -12.91 -1.69 0.26
CA GLY A 83 -14.05 -2.47 0.76
C GLY A 83 -13.98 -3.97 0.46
N GLN A 84 -13.10 -4.40 -0.45
CA GLN A 84 -12.91 -5.80 -0.82
C GLN A 84 -11.78 -6.41 0.00
N ALA A 85 -12.10 -7.34 0.92
CA ALA A 85 -11.14 -7.91 1.87
C ALA A 85 -9.89 -8.54 1.22
N ASP A 86 -10.04 -9.09 0.01
CA ASP A 86 -8.97 -9.75 -0.74
C ASP A 86 -8.22 -8.81 -1.70
N SER A 87 -8.56 -7.51 -1.72
CA SER A 87 -7.85 -6.55 -2.56
C SER A 87 -6.48 -6.21 -1.98
N TRP A 88 -5.56 -5.81 -2.86
CA TRP A 88 -4.26 -5.32 -2.45
C TRP A 88 -4.36 -4.08 -1.53
N VAL A 89 -5.36 -3.21 -1.74
CA VAL A 89 -5.55 -1.99 -0.91
C VAL A 89 -5.95 -2.37 0.52
N ALA A 90 -6.98 -3.20 0.66
CA ALA A 90 -7.46 -3.65 1.96
C ALA A 90 -6.39 -4.47 2.69
N SER A 91 -5.68 -5.32 1.96
CA SER A 91 -4.66 -6.18 2.53
C SER A 91 -3.40 -5.42 2.95
N ILE A 92 -2.92 -4.43 2.17
CA ILE A 92 -1.82 -3.56 2.62
C ILE A 92 -2.19 -2.86 3.94
N ARG A 93 -3.39 -2.29 4.03
CA ARG A 93 -3.86 -1.62 5.25
C ARG A 93 -3.88 -2.56 6.44
N LYS A 94 -4.52 -3.71 6.29
CA LYS A 94 -4.65 -4.74 7.33
C LYS A 94 -3.29 -5.21 7.82
N GLN A 95 -2.37 -5.53 6.91
CA GLN A 95 -1.03 -5.96 7.30
C GLN A 95 -0.25 -4.82 7.96
N TYR A 96 -0.40 -3.58 7.49
CA TYR A 96 0.29 -2.43 8.06
C TYR A 96 -0.19 -2.15 9.50
N GLU A 97 -1.50 -2.20 9.75
CA GLU A 97 -2.07 -2.08 11.10
C GLU A 97 -1.55 -3.19 12.01
N ARG A 98 -1.61 -4.44 11.54
CA ARG A 98 -1.04 -5.59 12.26
C ARG A 98 0.46 -5.42 12.58
N MET A 99 1.24 -4.92 11.62
CA MET A 99 2.66 -4.64 11.83
C MET A 99 2.88 -3.62 12.95
N LEU A 100 2.03 -2.58 13.05
CA LEU A 100 2.15 -1.59 14.12
C LEU A 100 1.76 -2.15 15.50
N ASP A 101 0.78 -3.06 15.54
CA ASP A 101 0.26 -3.60 16.80
C ASP A 101 1.12 -4.72 17.37
N GLU A 102 1.53 -5.68 16.54
CA GLU A 102 2.22 -6.90 16.98
C GLU A 102 3.56 -7.16 16.28
N GLY A 103 3.89 -6.41 15.22
CA GLY A 103 5.03 -6.70 14.36
C GLY A 103 4.78 -7.89 13.42
N LEU A 104 5.55 -8.00 12.33
CA LEU A 104 5.38 -9.13 11.38
C LEU A 104 6.05 -10.42 11.87
N GLY A 105 7.01 -10.29 12.79
CA GLY A 105 7.74 -11.42 13.39
C GLY A 105 6.97 -12.16 14.48
N ASN A 106 5.92 -11.56 15.04
CA ASN A 106 5.20 -12.11 16.18
C ASN A 106 4.11 -13.07 15.67
N ARG A 107 4.42 -14.37 15.67
CA ARG A 107 3.52 -15.44 15.21
C ARG A 107 2.63 -15.89 16.36
N THR A 108 1.59 -15.15 16.69
CA THR A 108 0.48 -15.70 17.47
C THR A 108 -0.34 -16.65 16.59
N VAL A 109 -0.73 -17.79 17.19
CA VAL A 109 -1.18 -19.06 16.55
C VAL A 109 -2.46 -18.97 15.70
N ASN A 110 -3.05 -17.78 15.50
CA ASN A 110 -4.34 -17.59 14.83
C ASN A 110 -4.31 -16.71 13.57
N ALA A 111 -3.19 -16.63 12.86
CA ALA A 111 -3.11 -15.90 11.58
C ALA A 111 -3.55 -16.78 10.40
N ALA A 112 -4.86 -17.03 10.27
CA ALA A 112 -5.45 -17.86 9.21
C ALA A 112 -5.29 -17.33 7.77
N LEU A 113 -4.43 -16.34 7.50
CA LEU A 113 -4.27 -15.73 6.18
C LEU A 113 -2.82 -15.56 5.71
N ILE A 114 -1.81 -15.74 6.56
CA ILE A 114 -0.38 -15.74 6.16
C ILE A 114 0.35 -16.71 7.08
N SER A 115 0.71 -17.88 6.56
CA SER A 115 1.18 -19.02 7.34
C SER A 115 2.71 -19.00 7.57
N SER A 116 3.46 -18.27 6.75
CA SER A 116 4.91 -18.23 6.79
C SER A 116 5.51 -16.86 6.45
N SER A 117 6.77 -16.64 6.80
CA SER A 117 7.50 -15.44 6.38
C SER A 117 7.77 -15.43 4.87
N ALA A 118 7.89 -16.59 4.23
CA ALA A 118 8.05 -16.68 2.77
C ALA A 118 6.78 -16.22 2.03
N ASP A 119 5.63 -16.30 2.67
CA ASP A 119 4.35 -15.86 2.10
C ASP A 119 4.32 -14.33 1.91
N TYR A 120 5.02 -13.56 2.76
CA TYR A 120 5.10 -12.09 2.62
C TYR A 120 5.92 -11.64 1.41
N ASP A 121 6.95 -12.39 1.02
CA ASP A 121 7.86 -12.00 -0.06
C ASP A 121 7.10 -11.89 -1.39
N THR A 122 6.35 -12.95 -1.71
CA THR A 122 5.47 -12.98 -2.89
C THR A 122 4.32 -12.00 -2.75
N LEU A 123 3.72 -11.91 -1.57
CA LEU A 123 2.58 -11.03 -1.32
C LEU A 123 2.93 -9.55 -1.53
N PHE A 124 4.05 -9.08 -0.97
CA PHE A 124 4.49 -7.69 -1.11
C PHE A 124 4.93 -7.36 -2.53
N SER A 125 5.53 -8.34 -3.22
CA SER A 125 5.85 -8.21 -4.65
C SER A 125 4.58 -8.03 -5.49
N ASN A 126 3.54 -8.82 -5.22
CA ASN A 126 2.25 -8.69 -5.91
C ASN A 126 1.59 -7.34 -5.63
N TYR A 127 1.61 -6.88 -4.37
CA TYR A 127 1.12 -5.55 -4.01
C TYR A 127 1.83 -4.43 -4.77
N LEU A 128 3.17 -4.50 -4.88
CA LEU A 128 3.93 -3.51 -5.63
C LEU A 128 3.49 -3.48 -7.10
N ILE A 129 3.38 -4.65 -7.73
CA ILE A 129 2.97 -4.78 -9.13
C ILE A 129 1.57 -4.18 -9.35
N ASP A 130 0.59 -4.54 -8.51
CA ASP A 130 -0.78 -4.06 -8.65
C ASP A 130 -0.88 -2.56 -8.40
N MET A 131 -0.12 -2.05 -7.43
CA MET A 131 -0.03 -0.63 -7.15
C MET A 131 0.61 0.15 -8.31
N GLU A 132 1.73 -0.30 -8.85
CA GLU A 132 2.40 0.35 -9.99
C GLU A 132 1.50 0.40 -11.22
N LYS A 133 0.83 -0.71 -11.56
CA LYS A 133 -0.14 -0.77 -12.66
C LYS A 133 -1.30 0.19 -12.44
N THR A 134 -1.86 0.21 -11.24
CA THR A 134 -3.00 1.08 -10.91
C THR A 134 -2.61 2.55 -11.00
N ILE A 135 -1.48 2.92 -10.39
CA ILE A 135 -0.95 4.29 -10.40
C ILE A 135 -0.67 4.76 -11.82
N GLN A 136 -0.02 3.91 -12.64
CA GLN A 136 0.29 4.25 -14.02
C GLN A 136 -0.98 4.51 -14.83
N ARG A 137 -1.95 3.58 -14.79
CA ARG A 137 -3.22 3.72 -15.50
C ARG A 137 -4.01 4.96 -15.07
N MET A 138 -4.09 5.22 -13.78
CA MET A 138 -4.81 6.37 -13.25
C MET A 138 -4.13 7.69 -13.62
N ARG A 139 -2.79 7.75 -13.59
CA ARG A 139 -2.01 8.91 -14.04
C ARG A 139 -2.22 9.22 -15.51
N GLU A 140 -2.28 8.21 -16.35
CA GLU A 140 -2.60 8.37 -17.77
C GLU A 140 -4.00 8.98 -17.93
N HIS A 141 -4.99 8.44 -17.22
CA HIS A 141 -6.38 8.88 -17.33
C HIS A 141 -6.59 10.35 -16.91
N TYR A 142 -6.04 10.81 -15.78
CA TYR A 142 -6.22 12.21 -15.36
C TYR A 142 -5.25 13.20 -16.02
N GLN A 143 -4.27 12.74 -16.81
CA GLN A 143 -3.47 13.62 -17.67
C GLN A 143 -4.17 13.95 -18.98
N GLU A 144 -5.13 13.12 -19.38
CA GLU A 144 -5.96 13.32 -20.58
C GLU A 144 -7.17 14.24 -20.33
N HIS A 145 -7.40 14.65 -19.08
CA HIS A 145 -8.56 15.43 -18.61
C HIS A 145 -8.13 16.62 -17.75
#